data_AF-A0A967Q5R6-F1
#
_entry.id   AF-A0A967Q5R6-F1
#
_cell.length_a   1.000
_cell.length_b   1.000
_cell.length_c   1.000
_cell.angle_alpha   90.00
_cell.angle_beta   90.00
_cell.angle_gamma   90.00
#
_symmetry.space_group_name_H-M   'P 1'
#
loop_
_entity.id
_entity.type
_entity.pdbx_description
1 polymer ?
#
loop_
_entity_poly.entity_id
_entity_poly.type
_entity_poly.pdbx_seq_one_letter_code
_entity_poly.pdbx_strand_id
1 'polypeptide(L)'
;LGLDRALPAFGVYVTRAYLGGRAYPAVTNIGLRPTFGEHKTTVETYILDFEDEVHGQELHIELLHRLRGEMRFPDADALKEQ
;
A
#
# COMPACT_ATOMS: atom_id res chain seq x y z
N LEU A 1 11.43 7.56 -13.91
CA LEU A 1 11.12 6.12 -13.82
C LEU A 1 10.83 5.64 -15.25
N GLY A 2 11.65 4.74 -15.80
CA GLY A 2 11.59 4.31 -17.20
C GLY A 2 10.32 3.52 -17.54
N LEU A 3 9.90 3.58 -18.80
CA LEU A 3 8.62 3.11 -19.38
C LEU A 3 8.35 1.59 -19.29
N ASP A 4 9.23 0.79 -18.66
CA ASP A 4 9.14 -0.67 -18.61
C ASP A 4 8.57 -1.23 -17.29
N ARG A 5 8.17 -0.37 -16.34
CA ARG A 5 7.47 -0.80 -15.12
C ARG A 5 5.98 -0.58 -15.26
N ALA A 6 5.26 -1.63 -15.70
CA ALA A 6 3.82 -1.67 -15.55
C ALA A 6 3.48 -1.57 -14.06
N LEU A 7 2.64 -0.59 -13.69
CA LEU A 7 2.10 -0.54 -12.34
C LEU A 7 1.19 -1.76 -12.13
N PRO A 8 1.21 -2.39 -10.95
CA PRO A 8 0.21 -3.37 -10.59
C PRO A 8 -1.18 -2.76 -10.72
N ALA A 9 -2.20 -3.60 -10.99
CA ALA A 9 -3.58 -3.15 -10.95
C ALA A 9 -3.91 -2.47 -9.61
N PHE A 10 -4.79 -1.49 -9.61
CA PHE A 10 -5.19 -0.87 -8.35
C PHE A 10 -5.92 -1.88 -7.44
N GLY A 11 -5.70 -1.74 -6.14
CA GLY A 11 -6.27 -2.62 -5.13
C GLY A 11 -5.39 -2.84 -3.91
N VAL A 12 -5.83 -3.80 -3.10
CA VAL A 12 -5.18 -4.20 -1.85
C VAL A 12 -4.43 -5.51 -2.06
N TYR A 13 -3.20 -5.55 -1.59
CA TYR A 13 -2.27 -6.65 -1.76
C TYR A 13 -1.76 -7.17 -0.43
N VAL A 14 -1.64 -8.50 -0.31
CA VAL A 14 -0.71 -9.11 0.66
C VAL A 14 0.69 -8.85 0.16
N THR A 15 1.53 -8.32 1.04
CA THR A 15 2.90 -7.94 0.71
C THR A 15 3.90 -8.41 1.75
N ARG A 16 5.16 -8.44 1.35
CA ARG A 16 6.29 -8.55 2.26
C ARG A 16 7.08 -7.25 2.21
N ALA A 17 7.21 -6.61 3.36
CA ALA A 17 7.91 -5.35 3.54
C ALA A 17 9.33 -5.61 4.06
N TYR A 18 10.32 -4.96 3.49
CA TYR A 18 11.72 -5.07 3.87
C TYR A 18 12.22 -3.73 4.39
N LEU A 19 12.72 -3.73 5.62
CA LEU A 19 13.14 -2.53 6.33
C LEU A 19 14.27 -2.86 7.29
N GLY A 20 15.37 -2.12 7.23
CA GLY A 20 16.55 -2.37 8.07
C GLY A 20 17.12 -3.79 7.95
N GLY A 21 17.02 -4.41 6.77
CA GLY A 21 17.47 -5.78 6.52
C GLY A 21 16.56 -6.89 7.08
N ARG A 22 15.40 -6.53 7.66
CA ARG A 22 14.38 -7.47 8.15
C ARG A 22 13.17 -7.48 7.23
N ALA A 23 12.48 -8.62 7.17
CA ALA A 23 11.25 -8.78 6.42
C ALA A 23 10.05 -8.89 7.35
N TYR A 24 8.95 -8.24 6.98
CA TYR A 24 7.73 -8.16 7.76
C TYR A 24 6.52 -8.50 6.88
N PRO A 25 5.51 -9.21 7.42
CA PRO A 25 4.22 -9.33 6.74
C PRO A 25 3.55 -7.95 6.68
N ALA A 26 2.92 -7.65 5.54
CA ALA A 26 2.31 -6.35 5.32
C ALA A 26 1.10 -6.44 4.38
N VAL A 27 0.31 -5.36 4.38
CA VAL A 27 -0.76 -5.13 3.42
C VAL A 27 -0.51 -3.81 2.72
N THR A 28 -0.55 -3.79 1.39
CA THR A 28 -0.30 -2.58 0.59
C THR A 28 -1.51 -2.22 -0.25
N ASN A 29 -1.97 -0.98 -0.14
CA ASN A 29 -2.94 -0.37 -1.03
C ASN A 29 -2.22 0.37 -2.16
N ILE A 30 -2.56 0.07 -3.41
CA ILE A 30 -2.13 0.81 -4.60
C ILE A 30 -3.39 1.39 -5.22
N GLY A 31 -3.52 2.72 -5.22
CA GLY A 31 -4.76 3.37 -5.61
C GLY A 31 -4.59 4.84 -5.99
N LEU A 32 -5.72 5.52 -6.17
CA LEU A 32 -5.77 6.95 -6.50
C LEU A 32 -6.30 7.76 -5.31
N ARG A 33 -5.61 8.83 -4.93
CA ARG A 33 -6.19 9.83 -4.02
C ARG A 33 -7.03 10.84 -4.83
N PRO A 34 -8.35 10.94 -4.61
CA PRO A 34 -9.21 11.87 -5.35
C PRO A 34 -9.18 13.31 -4.80
N THR A 35 -8.41 13.59 -3.75
CA THR A 35 -8.42 14.88 -3.07
C THR A 35 -7.51 15.90 -3.77
N PHE A 36 -8.09 17.05 -4.14
CA PHE A 36 -7.42 18.23 -4.73
C PHE A 36 -6.89 18.10 -6.17
N GLY A 37 -7.74 17.66 -7.10
CA GLY A 37 -7.58 17.97 -8.53
C GLY A 37 -6.43 17.28 -9.28
N GLU A 38 -5.60 16.50 -8.61
CA GLU A 38 -4.54 15.70 -9.22
C GLU A 38 -4.79 14.20 -8.99
N HIS A 39 -4.89 13.43 -10.08
CA HIS A 39 -4.97 11.98 -10.05
C HIS A 39 -3.58 11.37 -9.76
N LYS A 40 -3.09 11.53 -8.53
CA LYS A 40 -1.83 10.93 -8.08
C LYS A 40 -2.07 9.51 -7.60
N THR A 41 -1.32 8.56 -8.19
CA THR A 41 -1.22 7.20 -7.67
C THR A 41 -0.53 7.24 -6.31
N THR A 42 -1.12 6.57 -5.33
CA THR A 42 -0.57 6.38 -3.99
C THR A 42 -0.30 4.91 -3.73
N VAL A 43 0.79 4.66 -3.00
CA VAL A 43 1.17 3.35 -2.48
C VAL A 43 1.30 3.49 -0.98
N GLU A 44 0.42 2.81 -0.24
CA GLU A 44 0.33 2.89 1.21
C GLU A 44 0.49 1.48 1.79
N THR A 45 1.46 1.29 2.68
CA THR A 45 1.75 -0.03 3.26
C THR A 45 1.51 0.01 4.76
N TYR A 46 0.72 -0.94 5.25
CA TYR A 46 0.56 -1.25 6.66
C TYR A 46 1.40 -2.48 6.98
N ILE A 47 2.44 -2.29 7.81
CA ILE A 47 3.29 -3.37 8.30
C ILE A 47 2.62 -3.97 9.52
N LEU A 48 2.36 -5.28 9.49
CA LEU A 48 1.69 -5.99 10.58
C LEU A 48 2.64 -6.15 11.78
N ASP A 49 2.10 -5.99 12.99
CA ASP A 49 2.81 -6.15 14.26
C ASP A 49 4.10 -5.30 14.37
N PHE A 50 4.08 -4.10 13.78
CA PHE A 50 5.21 -3.17 13.76
C PHE A 50 4.94 -1.97 14.66
N GLU A 51 5.83 -1.73 15.64
CA GLU A 51 5.63 -0.71 16.70
C GLU A 51 6.63 0.46 16.62
N ASP A 52 7.62 0.40 15.74
CA ASP A 52 8.66 1.44 15.63
C ASP A 52 8.25 2.58 14.68
N GLU A 53 8.86 3.76 14.85
CA GLU A 53 8.76 4.87 13.89
C GLU A 53 9.85 4.79 12.82
N VAL A 54 9.48 4.96 11.54
CA VAL A 54 10.38 4.69 10.40
C VAL A 54 10.38 5.79 9.35
N HIS A 55 10.47 7.04 9.79
CA HIS A 55 10.55 8.19 8.90
C HIS A 55 11.90 8.27 8.17
N GLY A 56 11.86 8.56 6.86
CA GLY A 56 13.04 8.77 6.03
C GLY A 56 13.82 7.51 5.65
N GLN A 57 13.33 6.32 6.02
CA GLN A 57 13.97 5.06 5.66
C GLN A 57 13.45 4.53 4.31
N GLU A 58 14.31 3.84 3.58
CA GLU A 58 13.91 3.15 2.35
C GLU A 58 13.13 1.88 2.70
N LEU A 59 11.92 1.76 2.14
CA LEU A 59 11.07 0.58 2.27
C LEU A 59 11.00 -0.14 0.93
N HIS A 60 11.42 -1.40 0.91
CA HIS A 60 11.21 -2.28 -0.24
C HIS A 60 9.98 -3.15 -0.01
N ILE A 61 9.11 -3.26 -1.00
CA ILE A 61 7.90 -4.07 -0.94
C ILE A 61 7.86 -5.11 -2.05
N GLU A 62 7.55 -6.34 -1.68
CA GLU A 62 7.23 -7.41 -2.63
C GLU A 62 5.73 -7.68 -2.61
N LEU A 63 5.11 -7.62 -3.79
CA LEU A 63 3.68 -7.91 -3.96
C LEU A 63 3.50 -9.42 -4.11
N LEU A 64 2.82 -10.05 -3.15
CA LEU A 64 2.65 -11.50 -3.13
C LEU A 64 1.31 -11.93 -3.74
N HIS A 65 0.22 -11.30 -3.30
CA HIS A 65 -1.13 -11.67 -3.76
C HIS A 65 -2.07 -10.46 -3.74
N ARG A 66 -2.94 -10.32 -4.76
CA ARG A 66 -3.96 -9.28 -4.79
C ARG A 66 -5.24 -9.78 -4.12
N LEU A 67 -5.61 -9.18 -3.00
CA LEU A 67 -6.82 -9.53 -2.25
C LEU A 67 -8.08 -9.04 -2.94
N ARG A 68 -8.08 -7.78 -3.37
CA ARG A 68 -9.25 -7.11 -3.98
C ARG A 68 -8.85 -5.88 -4.78
N GLY A 69 -9.79 -5.36 -5.57
CA GLY A 69 -9.66 -4.02 -6.17
C GLY A 69 -9.95 -2.88 -5.20
N GLU A 70 -9.86 -1.64 -5.70
CA GLU A 70 -10.29 -0.46 -4.94
C GLU A 70 -11.78 -0.55 -4.58
N MET A 71 -12.10 -0.15 -3.36
CA MET A 71 -13.47 -0.04 -2.87
C MET A 71 -13.66 1.36 -2.31
N ARG A 72 -14.84 1.95 -2.57
CA ARG A 72 -15.25 3.19 -1.92
C ARG A 72 -16.02 2.84 -0.67
N PHE A 73 -15.62 3.42 0.46
CA PHE A 73 -16.35 3.32 1.71
C PHE A 73 -17.12 4.62 1.93
N PRO A 74 -18.36 4.55 2.45
CA PRO A 74 -19.18 5.75 2.70
C PRO A 74 -18.61 6.61 3.83
N ASP A 75 -17.87 6.00 4.77
CA ASP A 75 -17.28 6.65 5.93
C ASP A 75 -16.05 5.87 6.45
N ALA A 76 -15.41 6.42 7.49
CA ALA A 76 -14.20 5.85 8.09
C ALA A 76 -14.46 4.59 8.92
N ASP A 77 -15.67 4.40 9.45
CA ASP A 77 -15.99 3.22 10.26
C ASP A 77 -16.23 2.01 9.35
N ALA A 78 -16.93 2.19 8.24
CA ALA A 78 -17.05 1.19 7.17
C ALA A 78 -15.67 0.77 6.60
N LEU A 79 -14.68 1.67 6.60
CA LEU A 79 -13.30 1.35 6.20
C LEU A 79 -12.56 0.49 7.24
N LYS A 80 -12.89 0.60 8.53
CA LYS A 80 -12.25 -0.20 9.60
C LYS A 80 -12.77 -1.63 9.67
N GLU A 81 -14.03 -1.86 9.27
CA GLU A 81 -14.69 -3.16 9.35
C GLU A 81 -14.39 -4.12 8.18
N GLN A 82 -13.74 -3.62 7.12
CA GLN A 82 -13.45 -4.39 5.90
C GLN A 82 -12.36 -5.46 6.05
#